data_AF-A0A9X4RTT4-F1
#
_entry.id   AF-A0A9X4RTT4-F1
#
_cell.length_a   1.000
_cell.length_b   1.000
_cell.length_c   1.000
_cell.angle_alpha   90.00
_cell.angle_beta   90.00
_cell.angle_gamma   90.00
#
_symmetry.space_group_name_H-M   'P 1'
#
loop_
_entity.id
_entity.type
_entity.pdbx_description
1 polymer ?
#
loop_
_entity_poly.entity_id
_entity_poly.type
_entity_poly.pdbx_seq_one_letter_code
_entity_poly.pdbx_strand_id
1 'polypeptide(L)'
;METQTTTKANSSMHIIAYITIIGLIIAFISNKDKEELTSYHIRQSLGIGLTSLALMIVGMIPIIGWIISILGSLFIIFLWIMGLMNAINGKMEPVPVFGEKYNEWLEGI
;
A
#
# COMPACT_ATOMS: atom_id res chain seq x y z
N MET A 1 -27.69 -1.05 21.92
CA MET A 1 -26.67 -2.02 21.43
C MET A 1 -26.38 -1.71 19.96
N GLU A 2 -25.74 -0.57 19.66
CA GLU A 2 -25.37 -0.16 18.29
C GLU A 2 -23.85 0.00 18.09
N THR A 3 -23.06 -0.34 19.10
CA THR A 3 -21.62 -0.03 19.16
C THR A 3 -20.69 -1.11 18.59
N GLN A 4 -21.23 -2.21 18.03
CA GLN A 4 -20.40 -3.36 17.60
C GLN A 4 -20.26 -3.52 16.08
N THR A 5 -21.16 -2.95 15.28
CA THR A 5 -21.12 -3.07 13.81
C THR A 5 -20.22 -2.03 13.15
N THR A 6 -20.06 -0.83 13.74
CA THR A 6 -19.15 0.21 13.25
C THR A 6 -17.67 -0.11 13.50
N THR A 7 -17.35 -0.83 14.57
CA THR A 7 -15.97 -1.14 14.98
C THR A 7 -15.29 -2.18 14.08
N LYS A 8 -16.01 -3.21 13.63
CA LYS A 8 -15.44 -4.31 12.82
C LYS A 8 -15.13 -3.93 11.37
N ALA A 9 -15.91 -3.01 10.79
CA ALA A 9 -15.68 -2.56 9.42
C ALA A 9 -14.42 -1.66 9.34
N ASN A 10 -14.20 -0.80 10.34
CA ASN A 10 -13.03 0.07 10.38
C ASN A 10 -11.75 -0.66 10.84
N SER A 11 -11.85 -1.75 11.62
CA SER A 11 -10.69 -2.41 12.21
C SER A 11 -9.79 -3.19 11.25
N SER A 12 -10.13 -3.28 9.96
CA SER A 12 -9.35 -4.07 9.00
C SER A 12 -9.01 -3.30 7.71
N MET A 13 -9.35 -2.01 7.64
CA MET A 13 -9.14 -1.22 6.43
C MET A 13 -7.66 -1.08 6.07
N HIS A 14 -6.79 -0.99 7.08
CA HIS A 14 -5.33 -1.05 6.90
C HIS A 14 -4.84 -2.34 6.21
N ILE A 15 -5.51 -3.48 6.39
CA ILE A 15 -5.20 -4.74 5.69
C ILE A 15 -5.85 -4.74 4.30
N ILE A 16 -7.13 -4.33 4.22
CA ILE A 16 -7.89 -4.28 2.95
C ILE A 16 -7.19 -3.41 1.91
N ALA A 17 -6.47 -2.37 2.36
CA ALA A 17 -5.65 -1.51 1.51
C ALA A 17 -4.64 -2.26 0.62
N TYR A 18 -4.22 -3.48 0.99
CA TYR A 18 -3.24 -4.28 0.24
C TYR A 18 -3.84 -5.36 -0.64
N ILE A 19 -5.13 -5.69 -0.53
CA ILE A 19 -5.68 -6.90 -1.17
C ILE A 19 -5.79 -6.75 -2.69
N THR A 20 -6.32 -5.61 -3.15
CA THR A 20 -6.42 -5.25 -4.56
C THR A 20 -6.44 -3.73 -4.69
N ILE A 21 -6.32 -3.21 -5.92
CA ILE A 21 -6.59 -1.79 -6.20
C ILE A 21 -8.00 -1.39 -5.74
N ILE A 22 -8.99 -2.28 -5.89
CA ILE A 22 -10.35 -2.05 -5.40
C ILE A 22 -10.36 -1.97 -3.86
N GLY A 23 -9.63 -2.86 -3.18
CA GLY A 23 -9.45 -2.82 -1.73
C GLY A 23 -8.81 -1.53 -1.24
N LEU A 24 -7.78 -1.05 -1.94
CA LEU A 24 -7.14 0.24 -1.66
C LEU A 24 -8.12 1.42 -1.76
N ILE A 25 -8.93 1.46 -2.83
CA ILE A 25 -9.94 2.50 -3.02
C ILE A 25 -11.00 2.45 -1.89
N ILE A 26 -11.46 1.25 -1.55
CA ILE A 26 -12.42 1.06 -0.45
C ILE A 26 -11.82 1.55 0.87
N ALA A 27 -10.60 1.13 1.21
CA ALA A 27 -9.93 1.56 2.44
C ALA A 27 -9.79 3.09 2.50
N PHE A 28 -9.41 3.74 1.40
CA PHE A 28 -9.31 5.19 1.31
C PHE A 28 -10.65 5.90 1.54
N ILE A 29 -11.72 5.48 0.86
CA ILE A 29 -13.04 6.11 0.98
C ILE A 29 -13.67 5.85 2.36
N SER A 30 -13.43 4.67 2.93
CA SER A 30 -13.95 4.29 4.24
C SER A 30 -13.24 4.99 5.40
N ASN A 31 -12.01 5.45 5.21
CA ASN A 31 -11.20 6.10 6.25
C ASN A 31 -11.54 7.58 6.47
N LYS A 32 -12.81 7.89 6.75
CA LYS A 32 -13.32 9.26 6.90
C LYS A 32 -12.72 10.02 8.09
N ASP A 33 -12.50 9.30 9.19
CA ASP A 33 -11.97 9.86 10.44
C ASP A 33 -10.43 9.94 10.43
N LYS A 34 -9.79 9.60 9.29
CA LYS A 34 -8.33 9.56 9.13
C LYS A 34 -7.64 8.79 10.25
N GLU A 35 -8.12 7.57 10.50
CA GLU A 35 -7.52 6.66 11.47
C GLU A 35 -6.04 6.45 11.11
N GLU A 36 -5.15 6.58 12.08
CA GLU A 36 -3.72 6.74 11.85
C GLU A 36 -3.11 5.51 11.15
N LEU A 37 -3.43 4.31 11.63
CA LEU A 37 -2.94 3.04 11.09
C LEU A 37 -3.43 2.80 9.67
N THR A 38 -4.72 3.03 9.42
CA THR A 38 -5.34 2.90 8.10
C THR A 38 -4.77 3.93 7.12
N SER A 39 -4.65 5.19 7.53
CA SER A 39 -4.04 6.25 6.70
C SER A 39 -2.60 5.90 6.34
N TYR A 40 -1.83 5.42 7.31
CA TYR A 40 -0.46 4.95 7.11
C TYR A 40 -0.37 3.85 6.05
N HIS A 41 -1.17 2.80 6.21
CA HIS A 41 -1.14 1.66 5.30
C HIS A 41 -1.74 1.94 3.93
N ILE A 42 -2.68 2.89 3.82
CA ILE A 42 -3.11 3.43 2.53
C ILE A 42 -1.94 4.11 1.82
N ARG A 43 -1.17 4.98 2.49
CA ARG A 43 0.01 5.64 1.88
C ARG A 43 1.04 4.62 1.43
N GLN A 44 1.37 3.63 2.27
CA GLN A 44 2.31 2.56 1.91
C GLN A 44 1.82 1.74 0.72
N SER A 45 0.57 1.27 0.73
CA SER A 45 0.00 0.46 -0.35
C SER A 45 -0.09 1.25 -1.66
N LEU A 46 -0.55 2.50 -1.60
CA LEU A 46 -0.62 3.39 -2.75
C LEU A 46 0.78 3.68 -3.32
N GLY A 47 1.77 3.96 -2.47
CA GLY A 47 3.15 4.18 -2.89
C GLY A 47 3.76 2.98 -3.62
N ILE A 48 3.52 1.75 -3.13
CA ILE A 48 3.93 0.52 -3.82
C ILE A 48 3.21 0.38 -5.17
N GLY A 49 1.90 0.67 -5.21
CA GLY A 49 1.12 0.64 -6.46
C GLY A 49 1.63 1.64 -7.51
N LEU A 50 1.94 2.88 -7.10
CA LEU A 50 2.52 3.89 -7.98
C LEU A 50 3.92 3.51 -8.47
N THR A 51 4.73 2.90 -7.61
CA THR A 51 6.06 2.39 -8.00
C THR A 51 5.94 1.24 -9.00
N SER A 52 4.95 0.37 -8.83
CA SER A 52 4.62 -0.69 -9.80
C SER A 52 4.22 -0.10 -11.16
N LEU A 53 3.39 0.95 -11.17
CA LEU A 53 3.01 1.65 -12.40
C LEU A 53 4.22 2.29 -13.11
N ALA A 54 5.13 2.92 -12.35
CA ALA A 54 6.37 3.45 -12.91
C ALA A 54 7.25 2.35 -13.53
N LEU A 55 7.33 1.18 -12.90
CA LEU A 55 8.06 0.02 -13.42
C LEU A 55 7.45 -0.52 -14.72
N MET A 56 6.13 -0.46 -14.89
CA MET A 56 5.47 -0.84 -16.15
C MET A 56 5.93 0.04 -17.32
N ILE A 57 6.13 1.33 -17.10
CA ILE A 57 6.62 2.27 -18.12
C ILE A 57 8.06 1.91 -18.51
N VAL A 58 8.92 1.60 -17.54
CA VAL A 58 10.30 1.13 -17.80
C VAL A 58 10.32 -0.14 -18.66
N GLY A 59 9.36 -1.05 -18.44
CA GLY A 59 9.20 -2.29 -19.19
C GLY A 59 8.89 -2.12 -20.67
N MET A 60 8.50 -0.93 -21.13
CA MET A 60 8.30 -0.64 -22.55
C MET A 60 9.62 -0.57 -23.33
N ILE A 61 10.75 -0.40 -22.65
CA ILE A 61 12.07 -0.33 -23.28
C ILE A 61 12.54 -1.76 -23.60
N PRO A 62 12.81 -2.10 -24.88
CA PRO A 62 13.27 -3.43 -25.26
C PRO A 62 14.58 -3.82 -24.56
N ILE A 63 14.70 -5.12 -24.24
CA ILE A 63 15.88 -5.75 -23.63
C ILE A 63 16.17 -5.25 -22.21
N ILE A 64 16.63 -4.02 -22.04
CA ILE A 64 17.03 -3.48 -20.72
C ILE A 64 15.81 -3.25 -19.82
N GLY A 65 14.74 -2.71 -20.37
CA GLY A 65 13.49 -2.48 -19.62
C GLY A 65 12.90 -3.79 -19.14
N TRP A 66 12.94 -4.85 -19.96
CA TRP A 66 12.44 -6.17 -19.58
C TRP A 66 13.20 -6.77 -18.39
N ILE A 67 14.53 -6.69 -18.40
CA ILE A 67 15.36 -7.18 -17.30
C ILE A 67 15.04 -6.40 -16.02
N ILE A 68 14.97 -5.06 -16.11
CA ILE A 68 14.63 -4.21 -14.97
C ILE A 68 13.21 -4.52 -14.47
N SER A 69 12.24 -4.72 -15.35
CA SER A 69 10.87 -5.06 -14.96
C SER A 69 10.77 -6.40 -14.25
N ILE A 70 11.52 -7.43 -14.69
CA ILE A 70 11.56 -8.72 -14.00
C ILE A 70 12.10 -8.54 -12.59
N LEU A 71 13.28 -7.95 -12.42
CA LEU A 71 13.90 -7.76 -11.10
C LEU A 71 13.07 -6.82 -10.21
N GLY A 72 12.56 -5.73 -10.78
CA GLY A 72 11.72 -4.76 -10.10
C GLY A 72 10.40 -5.37 -9.65
N SER A 73 9.78 -6.26 -10.42
CA SER A 73 8.52 -6.91 -10.04
C SER A 73 8.69 -7.81 -8.82
N LEU A 74 9.80 -8.56 -8.75
CA LEU A 74 10.15 -9.34 -7.56
C LEU A 74 10.34 -8.45 -6.33
N PHE A 75 11.00 -7.30 -6.52
CA PHE A 75 11.17 -6.32 -5.45
C PHE A 75 9.85 -5.69 -5.00
N ILE A 76 8.96 -5.32 -5.93
CA ILE A 76 7.60 -4.82 -5.64
C ILE A 76 6.80 -5.85 -4.83
N ILE A 77 6.84 -7.13 -5.23
CA ILE A 77 6.17 -8.21 -4.49
C ILE A 77 6.73 -8.31 -3.07
N PHE A 78 8.06 -8.24 -2.92
CA PHE A 78 8.70 -8.21 -1.60
C PHE A 78 8.21 -7.03 -0.73
N LEU A 79 8.16 -5.81 -1.28
CA LEU A 79 7.63 -4.65 -0.56
C LEU A 79 6.16 -4.83 -0.18
N TRP A 80 5.34 -5.36 -1.09
CA TRP A 80 3.93 -5.62 -0.84
C TRP A 80 3.72 -6.63 0.29
N ILE A 81 4.48 -7.73 0.32
CA ILE A 81 4.42 -8.73 1.40
C ILE A 81 4.83 -8.08 2.74
N MET A 82 5.92 -7.31 2.77
CA MET A 82 6.37 -6.62 3.99
C MET A 82 5.32 -5.62 4.50
N GLY A 83 4.75 -4.81 3.60
CA GLY A 83 3.71 -3.85 3.95
C GLY A 83 2.44 -4.54 4.47
N LEU A 84 2.03 -5.62 3.82
CA LEU A 84 0.89 -6.43 4.27
C LEU A 84 1.16 -7.10 5.63
N MET A 85 2.35 -7.63 5.85
CA MET A 85 2.74 -8.20 7.15
C MET A 85 2.73 -7.15 8.25
N ASN A 86 3.24 -5.95 7.99
CA ASN A 86 3.18 -4.83 8.93
C ASN A 86 1.72 -4.45 9.24
N ALA A 87 0.86 -4.40 8.21
CA ALA A 87 -0.57 -4.13 8.39
C ALA A 87 -1.28 -5.20 9.21
N ILE A 88 -1.03 -6.49 8.94
CA ILE A 88 -1.61 -7.60 9.71
C ILE A 88 -1.20 -7.54 11.18
N ASN A 89 0.03 -7.10 11.46
CA ASN A 89 0.55 -6.95 12.81
C ASN A 89 0.20 -5.59 13.47
N GLY A 90 -0.51 -4.71 12.77
CA GLY A 90 -0.85 -3.36 13.27
C GLY A 90 0.36 -2.45 13.47
N LYS A 91 1.43 -2.65 12.69
CA LYS A 91 2.69 -1.90 12.81
C LYS A 91 2.81 -0.84 11.72
N MET A 92 3.03 0.40 12.12
CA MET A 92 3.37 1.50 11.22
C MET A 92 4.86 1.53 10.88
N GLU A 93 5.36 0.42 10.33
CA GLU A 93 6.75 0.28 9.89
C GLU A 93 6.86 0.44 8.37
N PRO A 94 7.79 1.28 7.88
CA PRO A 94 7.91 1.58 6.46
C PRO A 94 8.45 0.36 5.72
N VAL A 95 7.98 0.13 4.49
CA VAL A 95 8.63 -0.86 3.65
C VAL A 95 10.05 -0.40 3.27
N PRO A 96 11.01 -1.32 3.06
CA PRO A 96 12.39 -0.94 2.77
C PRO A 96 12.52 -0.02 1.54
N VAL A 97 13.60 0.78 1.54
CA VAL A 97 14.01 1.70 0.45
C VAL A 97 13.08 2.89 0.23
N PHE A 98 11.78 2.65 0.05
CA PHE A 98 10.83 3.69 -0.37
C PHE A 98 9.75 4.02 0.65
N GLY A 99 9.56 3.22 1.72
CA GLY A 99 8.45 3.40 2.66
C GLY A 99 8.41 4.77 3.31
N GLU A 100 9.56 5.32 3.73
CA GLU A 100 9.64 6.67 4.27
C GLU A 100 9.24 7.73 3.23
N LYS A 101 9.64 7.53 1.97
CA LYS A 101 9.28 8.42 0.87
C LYS A 101 7.80 8.39 0.53
N TYR A 102 7.15 7.24 0.67
CA TYR A 102 5.71 7.17 0.52
C TYR A 102 4.97 7.99 1.57
N ASN A 103 5.45 7.99 2.82
CA ASN A 103 4.86 8.81 3.89
C ASN A 103 5.04 10.31 3.60
N GLU A 104 6.21 10.71 3.11
CA GLU A 104 6.51 12.10 2.71
C GLU A 104 5.67 12.56 1.50
N TRP A 105 5.65 11.77 0.42
CA TRP A 105 4.95 12.17 -0.81
C TRP A 105 3.43 12.12 -0.71
N LEU A 106 2.90 11.27 0.18
CA LEU A 106 1.47 11.04 0.33
C LEU A 106 0.92 11.54 1.66
N GLU A 107 1.64 12.43 2.37
CA GLU A 107 1.26 12.97 3.68
C GLU A 107 -0.17 13.59 3.70
N GLY A 108 -0.64 14.10 2.57
CA GLY A 108 -1.98 14.68 2.42
C GLY A 108 -3.14 13.68 2.48
N ILE A 109 -2.84 12.38 2.37
CA ILE A 109 -3.82 11.28 2.54
C ILE A 109 -4.01 11.03 4.03
#